data_AF-A0A955UI51-F1
#
_entry.id   AF-A0A955UI51-F1
#
_cell.length_a   1.000
_cell.length_b   1.000
_cell.length_c   1.000
_cell.angle_alpha   90.00
_cell.angle_beta   90.00
_cell.angle_gamma   90.00
#
_symmetry.space_group_name_H-M   'P 1'
#
loop_
_entity.id
_entity.type
_entity.pdbx_description
1 polymer ?
#
loop_
_entity_poly.entity_id
_entity_poly.type
_entity_poly.pdbx_seq_one_letter_code
_entity_poly.pdbx_strand_id
1 'polypeptide(L)' 'MADHATAADETDSGGRAGLCATCRHHRAQPTRRGTVFSRCLRADVDPDYLRYPPLPVRVCPGFERAISDRG' A
#
# COMPACT_ATOMS: atom_id res chain seq x y z
N MET A 1 7.73 -33.76 -7.48
CA MET A 1 7.02 -32.72 -8.26
C MET A 1 5.66 -32.54 -7.60
N ALA A 2 5.53 -31.57 -6.70
CA ALA A 2 4.26 -31.14 -6.13
C ALA A 2 4.50 -29.77 -5.48
N ASP A 3 3.70 -28.82 -5.94
CA ASP A 3 3.45 -27.46 -5.48
C ASP A 3 3.98 -27.10 -4.09
N HIS A 4 5.01 -26.25 -4.07
CA HIS A 4 5.13 -25.24 -3.02
C HIS A 4 4.04 -24.19 -3.25
N ALA A 5 2.80 -24.56 -2.93
CA ALA A 5 1.73 -23.61 -2.67
C ALA A 5 2.13 -22.86 -1.40
N THR A 6 2.84 -21.75 -1.55
CA THR A 6 3.15 -20.82 -0.46
C THR A 6 1.86 -20.09 -0.07
N ALA A 7 0.96 -20.82 0.57
CA ALA A 7 0.00 -20.25 1.49
C ALA A 7 0.78 -19.68 2.68
N ALA A 8 0.37 -18.52 3.16
CA ALA A 8 0.93 -17.77 4.28
C ALA A 8 2.17 -16.88 3.99
N ASP A 9 2.03 -15.91 3.07
CA ASP A 9 2.45 -14.53 3.37
C ASP A 9 1.34 -13.88 4.23
N GLU A 10 0.96 -14.53 5.33
CA GLU A 10 -0.14 -14.13 6.22
C GLU A 10 0.32 -13.12 7.28
N THR A 11 1.32 -12.28 6.96
CA THR A 11 1.68 -11.12 7.77
C THR A 11 2.32 -10.02 6.92
N ASP A 12 1.62 -9.48 5.92
CA ASP A 12 1.88 -8.09 5.49
C ASP A 12 0.79 -7.18 6.07
N SER A 13 0.85 -6.99 7.39
CA SER A 13 0.06 -6.02 8.15
C SER A 13 0.39 -4.55 7.78
N GLY A 14 0.85 -4.28 6.56
CA GLY A 14 1.24 -2.96 6.10
C GLY A 14 2.73 -2.63 6.20
N GLY A 15 3.62 -3.63 6.21
CA GLY A 15 5.05 -3.42 6.38
C GLY A 15 5.75 -2.93 5.11
N ARG A 16 5.35 -3.45 3.94
CA ARG A 16 6.03 -3.13 2.67
C ARG A 16 5.72 -1.72 2.18
N ALA A 17 4.50 -1.23 2.38
CA ALA A 17 4.12 0.10 1.94
C ALA A 17 4.56 1.24 2.89
N GLY A 18 4.98 0.92 4.12
CA GLY A 18 5.39 1.90 5.12
C GLY A 18 4.23 2.78 5.58
N LEU A 19 4.42 4.10 5.65
CA LEU A 19 3.36 5.05 6.02
C LEU A 19 2.12 4.88 5.13
N CYS A 20 2.31 4.65 3.83
CA CYS A 20 1.21 4.49 2.89
C CYS A 20 0.29 3.30 3.24
N ALA A 21 0.74 2.29 3.98
CA ALA A 21 -0.11 1.16 4.36
C ALA A 21 -1.30 1.55 5.25
N THR A 22 -1.16 2.63 6.03
CA THR A 22 -2.21 3.14 6.92
C THR A 22 -2.77 4.48 6.42
N CYS A 23 -2.44 4.89 5.20
CA CYS A 23 -2.87 6.16 4.64
C CYS A 23 -4.26 6.02 4.01
N ARG A 24 -5.18 6.95 4.29
CA ARG A 24 -6.53 6.99 3.68
C ARG A 24 -6.50 7.17 2.16
N HIS A 25 -5.43 7.77 1.62
CA HIS A 25 -5.28 8.06 0.19
C HIS A 25 -4.64 6.89 -0.57
N HIS A 26 -4.15 5.87 0.14
CA HIS A 26 -3.53 4.71 -0.49
C HIS A 26 -4.57 3.72 -1.00
N ARG A 27 -4.33 3.16 -2.18
CA ARG A 27 -5.08 2.04 -2.75
C ARG A 27 -4.12 0.94 -3.18
N ALA A 28 -4.25 -0.21 -2.53
CA ALA A 28 -3.62 -1.45 -2.95
C ALA A 28 -4.36 -2.03 -4.17
N GLN A 29 -3.64 -2.33 -5.24
CA GLN A 29 -4.18 -2.89 -6.48
C GLN A 29 -3.53 -4.25 -6.71
N PRO A 30 -4.23 -5.37 -6.44
CA PRO A 30 -3.69 -6.70 -6.67
C PRO A 30 -3.60 -6.97 -8.17
N THR A 31 -2.57 -7.72 -8.57
CA THR A 31 -2.38 -8.15 -9.96
C THR A 31 -2.46 -9.66 -10.09
N ARG A 32 -2.77 -10.14 -11.29
CA ARG A 32 -2.84 -11.58 -11.60
C ARG A 32 -1.52 -12.33 -11.36
N ARG A 33 -0.40 -11.63 -11.23
CA ARG A 33 0.93 -12.19 -10.95
C ARG A 33 1.22 -12.33 -9.44
N GLY A 34 0.24 -12.04 -8.57
CA GLY A 34 0.40 -12.12 -7.12
C GLY A 34 1.08 -10.90 -6.49
N THR A 35 1.43 -9.87 -7.27
CA THR A 35 2.02 -8.63 -6.75
C THR A 35 0.94 -7.60 -6.48
N VAL A 36 1.09 -6.83 -5.39
CA VAL A 36 0.19 -5.72 -5.04
C VAL A 36 0.89 -4.40 -5.35
N PHE A 37 0.28 -3.59 -6.23
CA PHE A 37 0.76 -2.24 -6.51
C PHE A 37 0.16 -1.24 -5.53
N SER A 38 0.98 -0.31 -5.08
CA SER A 38 0.55 0.83 -4.27
C SER A 38 0.29 2.03 -5.16
N ARG A 39 -0.94 2.55 -5.14
CA ARG A 39 -1.31 3.78 -5.83
C ARG A 39 -1.72 4.85 -4.81
N CYS A 40 -1.19 6.06 -4.97
CA CYS A 40 -1.62 7.24 -4.22
C CYS A 40 -2.74 7.95 -4.99
N LEU A 41 -3.91 8.10 -4.37
CA LEU A 41 -5.02 8.87 -4.95
C LEU A 41 -4.83 10.39 -4.83
N ARG A 42 -3.99 10.87 -3.90
CA ARG A 42 -3.68 12.30 -3.76
C ARG A 42 -3.02 12.85 -5.02
N ALA A 43 -2.20 12.02 -5.68
CA ALA A 43 -1.55 12.34 -6.94
C ALA A 43 -2.53 12.60 -8.11
N ASP A 44 -3.80 12.21 -7.99
CA ASP A 44 -4.80 12.48 -9.02
C ASP A 44 -5.32 13.95 -8.94
N VAL A 45 -5.23 14.59 -7.76
CA VAL A 45 -5.66 15.98 -7.55
C VAL A 45 -4.50 16.96 -7.40
N ASP A 46 -3.34 16.47 -6.97
CA ASP A 46 -2.17 17.29 -6.69
C ASP A 46 -0.92 16.62 -7.30
N PRO A 47 -0.34 17.20 -8.36
CA PRO A 47 0.79 16.62 -9.09
C PRO A 47 2.10 16.63 -8.29
N ASP A 48 2.17 17.31 -7.14
CA ASP A 48 3.35 17.28 -6.27
C ASP A 48 3.50 15.90 -5.59
N TYR A 49 2.46 15.05 -5.65
CA TYR A 49 2.49 13.69 -5.14
C TYR A 49 2.76 12.67 -6.23
N LEU A 50 3.61 11.68 -5.93
CA LEU A 50 3.87 10.55 -6.82
C LEU A 50 2.68 9.59 -6.84
N ARG A 51 2.13 9.33 -8.02
CA ARG A 51 1.04 8.34 -8.23
C ARG A 51 1.44 6.93 -7.82
N TYR A 52 2.71 6.57 -8.04
CA TYR A 52 3.31 5.29 -7.67
C TYR A 52 4.54 5.57 -6.80
N PRO A 53 4.38 5.78 -5.49
CA PRO A 53 5.51 6.11 -4.62
C PRO A 53 6.45 4.91 -4.47
N PRO A 54 7.79 5.13 -4.43
CA PRO A 54 8.73 4.06 -4.14
C PRO A 54 8.53 3.55 -2.71
N LEU A 55 8.49 2.23 -2.56
CA LEU A 55 8.26 1.57 -1.28
C LEU A 55 9.60 1.12 -0.65
N PRO A 56 9.73 1.14 0.69
CA PRO A 56 8.74 1.57 1.67
C PRO A 56 8.69 3.10 1.84
N VAL A 57 7.48 3.68 1.92
CA VAL A 57 7.33 5.13 2.14
C VAL A 57 7.63 5.45 3.60
N ARG A 58 8.75 6.13 3.84
CA ARG A 58 9.19 6.56 5.18
C ARG A 58 8.71 7.96 5.55
N VAL A 59 8.53 8.83 4.55
CA VAL A 59 8.13 10.23 4.72
C VAL A 59 7.12 10.57 3.64
N CYS A 60 5.98 11.15 4.02
CA CYS A 60 4.97 11.65 3.09
C CYS A 60 4.30 12.88 3.70
N PRO A 61 4.43 14.07 3.10
CA PRO A 61 3.85 15.31 3.64
C PRO A 61 2.31 15.31 3.63
N GLY A 62 1.70 14.52 2.74
CA GLY A 62 0.25 14.36 2.64
C GLY A 62 -0.26 13.06 3.28
N PHE A 63 0.51 12.47 4.21
CA PHE A 63 0.06 11.30 4.94
C PHE A 63 -1.13 11.65 5.84
N GLU A 64 -2.26 11.01 5.58
CA GLU A 64 -3.43 11.10 6.44
C GLU A 64 -3.79 9.69 6.89
N ARG A 65 -3.66 9.40 8.19
CA ARG A 65 -3.98 8.09 8.75
C ARG A 65 -5.45 7.78 8.51
N ALA A 66 -5.73 6.64 7.88
CA ALA A 66 -7.07 6.07 7.86
C ALA A 66 -7.43 5.78 9.31
N ILE A 67 -8.40 6.52 9.86
CA ILE A 67 -8.99 6.20 11.14
C ILE A 67 -9.61 4.81 11.02
N SER A 68 -8.92 3.80 11.54
CA SER A 68 -9.52 2.50 11.82
C SER A 68 -10.29 2.66 13.14
N ASP A 69 -11.37 3.42 13.08
CA ASP A 69 -12.30 3.55 14.18
C ASP A 69 -12.99 2.20 14.37
N ARG A 70 -12.45 1.37 15.29
CA ARG A 70 -13.22 0.29 15.90
C ARG A 70 -13.89 0.88 17.12
N GLY A 71 -15.07 1.46 16.91
CA GLY A 71 -16.07 1.73 17.94
C GLY A 71 -17.12 0.63 17.95
#